data_AF-A0A392RNA4-F1
#
_entry.id   AF-A0A392RNA4-F1
#
_cell.length_a   1.000
_cell.length_b   1.000
_cell.length_c   1.000
_cell.angle_alpha   90.00
_cell.angle_beta   90.00
_cell.angle_gamma   90.00
#
_symmetry.space_group_name_H-M   'P 1'
#
loop_
_entity.id
_entity.type
_entity.pdbx_description
1 polymer ?
#
loop_
_entity_poly.entity_id
_entity_poly.type
_entity_poly.pdbx_seq_one_letter_code
_entity_poly.pdbx_strand_id
1 'polypeptide(L)'
;MLRTDGEQIMFNVFEAMKRHEEEEPQCYHVDVVEEGVEDVFAEETFFPPLERVLVDAMDAQEAEWNREIEVFLQQLEDGLEEALEVVEKLPELKELPPKWKCVFLGEDPKKPIVISSLLTSLEEEEL
;
A
#
# COMPACT_ATOMS: atom_id res chain seq x y z
N MET A 1 -40.88 -48.65 -20.14
CA MET A 1 -40.43 -49.72 -21.06
C MET A 1 -40.85 -49.30 -22.45
N LEU A 2 -39.89 -49.05 -23.35
CA LEU A 2 -40.16 -48.60 -24.72
C LEU A 2 -40.29 -49.83 -25.63
N ARG A 3 -41.32 -49.86 -26.48
CA ARG A 3 -41.55 -50.92 -27.48
C ARG A 3 -41.85 -50.27 -28.83
N THR A 4 -41.21 -50.76 -29.88
CA THR A 4 -41.44 -50.34 -31.27
C THR A 4 -41.60 -51.60 -32.11
N ASP A 5 -42.64 -51.68 -32.94
CA ASP A 5 -42.96 -52.84 -33.79
C ASP A 5 -42.97 -54.19 -33.07
N GLY A 6 -43.39 -54.20 -31.80
CA GLY A 6 -43.47 -55.41 -30.98
C GLY A 6 -42.13 -55.86 -30.38
N GLU A 7 -41.03 -55.22 -30.78
CA GLU A 7 -39.71 -55.43 -30.18
C GLU A 7 -39.54 -54.57 -28.92
N GLN A 8 -39.00 -55.17 -27.88
CA GLN A 8 -38.72 -54.48 -26.62
C GLN A 8 -37.31 -53.90 -26.65
N ILE A 9 -37.22 -52.57 -26.60
CA ILE A 9 -35.94 -51.86 -26.53
C ILE A 9 -35.58 -51.68 -25.06
N MET A 10 -34.44 -52.23 -24.65
CA MET A 10 -33.84 -52.00 -23.35
C MET A 10 -32.64 -51.07 -23.49
N PHE A 11 -32.71 -49.92 -22.83
CA PHE A 11 -31.57 -49.01 -22.72
C PHE A 11 -30.75 -49.39 -21.50
N ASN A 12 -29.51 -49.82 -21.73
CA ASN A 12 -28.56 -50.02 -20.65
C ASN A 12 -27.99 -48.65 -20.22
N VAL A 13 -28.66 -48.01 -19.27
CA VAL A 13 -28.28 -46.66 -18.79
C VAL A 13 -26.88 -46.61 -18.19
N PHE A 14 -26.36 -47.72 -17.65
CA PHE A 14 -24.99 -47.79 -17.13
C PHE A 14 -23.94 -47.79 -18.24
N GLU A 15 -24.27 -48.38 -19.39
CA GLU A 15 -23.43 -48.37 -20.58
C GLU A 15 -23.55 -47.04 -21.34
N ALA A 16 -24.76 -46.49 -21.43
CA ALA A 16 -25.02 -45.19 -22.06
C ALA A 16 -24.38 -44.01 -21.31
N MET A 17 -24.18 -44.13 -19.99
CA MET A 17 -23.49 -43.12 -19.18
C MET A 17 -22.00 -43.41 -18.98
N LYS A 18 -21.47 -44.48 -19.60
CA LYS A 18 -20.05 -44.80 -19.52
C LYS A 18 -19.30 -43.76 -20.33
N ARG A 19 -18.45 -42.96 -19.67
CA ARG A 19 -17.50 -42.09 -20.37
C ARG A 19 -16.50 -43.00 -21.08
N HIS A 20 -16.37 -42.87 -22.39
CA HIS A 20 -15.33 -43.56 -23.15
C HIS A 20 -13.99 -42.97 -22.71
N GLU A 21 -13.16 -43.75 -22.00
CA GLU A 21 -11.84 -43.32 -21.52
C GLU A 21 -10.86 -43.01 -22.66
N GLU A 22 -11.19 -43.42 -23.89
CA GLU A 22 -10.40 -43.17 -25.11
C GLU A 22 -10.69 -41.82 -25.77
N GLU A 23 -11.80 -41.15 -25.43
CA GLU A 23 -12.04 -39.78 -25.86
C GLU A 23 -11.51 -38.85 -24.77
N GLU A 24 -10.39 -38.17 -25.06
CA GLU A 24 -9.91 -37.07 -24.23
C GLU A 24 -11.10 -36.15 -23.92
N PRO A 25 -11.27 -35.68 -22.67
CA PRO A 25 -12.35 -34.78 -22.34
C PRO A 25 -12.19 -33.52 -23.18
N GLN A 26 -12.93 -33.43 -24.28
CA GLN A 26 -13.05 -32.21 -25.07
C GLN A 26 -13.91 -31.28 -24.23
N CYS A 27 -13.24 -30.57 -23.32
CA CYS A 27 -13.80 -29.42 -22.65
C CYS A 27 -14.17 -28.43 -23.75
N TYR A 28 -15.45 -28.34 -24.11
CA TYR A 28 -15.91 -27.24 -24.96
C TYR A 28 -15.75 -25.96 -24.16
N HIS A 29 -14.72 -25.18 -24.50
CA HIS A 29 -14.58 -23.84 -23.99
C HIS A 29 -15.71 -23.01 -24.58
N VAL A 30 -16.59 -22.49 -23.71
CA VAL A 30 -17.62 -21.55 -24.14
C VAL A 30 -16.93 -20.19 -24.24
N ASP A 31 -16.40 -19.86 -25.41
CA ASP A 31 -15.76 -18.57 -25.70
C ASP A 31 -16.77 -17.40 -25.75
N VAL A 32 -18.08 -17.68 -25.71
CA VAL A 32 -19.14 -16.67 -25.85
C VAL A 32 -19.80 -16.42 -24.50
N VAL A 33 -19.02 -15.92 -23.55
CA VAL A 33 -19.54 -15.31 -22.30
C VAL A 33 -18.74 -14.03 -22.00
N GLU A 34 -18.43 -13.24 -23.03
CA GLU A 34 -17.71 -11.97 -22.85
C GLU A 34 -18.65 -10.79 -23.10
N GLU A 35 -19.43 -10.83 -24.20
CA GLU A 35 -20.27 -9.70 -24.62
C GLU A 35 -21.47 -9.41 -23.68
N GLY A 36 -21.95 -10.40 -22.92
CA GLY A 36 -23.06 -10.22 -21.96
C GLY A 36 -22.63 -9.96 -20.52
N VAL A 37 -21.32 -9.97 -20.24
CA VAL A 37 -20.78 -9.83 -18.89
C VAL A 37 -20.35 -8.39 -18.65
N GLU A 38 -19.79 -7.72 -19.66
CA GLU A 38 -19.38 -6.31 -19.50
C GLU A 38 -20.57 -5.38 -19.19
N ASP A 39 -21.72 -5.60 -19.83
CA ASP A 39 -22.91 -4.73 -19.65
C ASP A 39 -23.62 -4.96 -18.30
N VAL A 40 -23.50 -6.15 -17.70
CA VAL A 40 -24.09 -6.44 -16.38
C VAL A 40 -23.14 -6.00 -15.25
N PHE A 41 -21.83 -6.07 -15.47
CA PHE A 41 -20.82 -5.69 -14.47
C PHE A 41 -20.53 -4.18 -14.43
N ALA A 42 -21.00 -3.42 -15.43
CA ALA A 42 -20.83 -1.97 -15.46
C ALA A 42 -21.73 -1.21 -14.47
N GLU A 43 -22.89 -1.77 -14.07
CA GLU A 43 -23.87 -1.05 -13.22
C GLU A 43 -24.03 -1.57 -11.79
N GLU A 44 -23.68 -2.81 -11.48
CA GLU A 44 -23.86 -3.36 -10.13
C GLU A 44 -22.54 -3.84 -9.54
N THR A 45 -22.15 -3.22 -8.42
CA THR A 45 -21.18 -3.79 -7.49
C THR A 45 -21.69 -5.17 -7.08
N PHE A 46 -21.17 -6.20 -7.75
CA PHE A 46 -21.53 -7.63 -7.63
C PHE A 46 -21.22 -8.26 -6.27
N PHE A 47 -21.11 -7.44 -5.23
CA PHE A 47 -20.85 -7.87 -3.87
C PHE A 47 -22.19 -8.17 -3.19
N PRO A 48 -22.34 -9.36 -2.57
CA PRO A 48 -23.42 -9.62 -1.62
C PRO A 48 -23.60 -8.45 -0.65
N PRO A 49 -24.81 -8.21 -0.09
CA PRO A 49 -25.08 -7.05 0.76
C PRO A 49 -24.06 -6.84 1.90
N LEU A 50 -23.48 -7.92 2.42
CA LEU A 50 -22.44 -7.87 3.45
C LEU A 50 -21.09 -7.37 2.90
N GLU A 51 -20.67 -7.86 1.73
CA GLU A 51 -19.41 -7.46 1.11
C GLU A 51 -19.47 -5.99 0.68
N ARG A 52 -20.62 -5.50 0.19
CA ARG A 52 -20.78 -4.07 -0.11
C ARG A 52 -20.66 -3.19 1.14
N VAL A 53 -21.30 -3.59 2.25
CA VAL A 53 -21.18 -2.86 3.52
C VAL A 53 -19.74 -2.85 4.04
N LEU A 54 -18.98 -3.92 3.82
CA LEU A 54 -17.56 -3.96 4.18
C LEU A 54 -16.73 -3.02 3.30
N VAL A 55 -16.95 -3.03 1.99
CA VAL A 55 -16.28 -2.13 1.04
C VAL A 55 -16.58 -0.67 1.37
N ASP A 56 -17.86 -0.32 1.58
CA ASP A 56 -18.27 1.04 1.94
C ASP A 56 -17.62 1.50 3.27
N ALA A 57 -17.48 0.58 4.24
CA ALA A 57 -16.81 0.87 5.51
C ALA A 57 -15.30 1.09 5.34
N MET A 58 -14.65 0.31 4.46
CA MET A 58 -13.25 0.48 4.12
C MET A 58 -13.00 1.81 3.42
N ASP A 59 -13.84 2.17 2.44
CA ASP A 59 -13.73 3.43 1.70
C ASP A 59 -13.94 4.64 2.63
N ALA A 60 -14.91 4.55 3.54
CA ALA A 60 -15.14 5.59 4.55
C ALA A 60 -13.93 5.75 5.50
N GLN A 61 -13.33 4.64 5.91
CA GLN A 61 -12.15 4.63 6.76
C GLN A 61 -10.90 5.18 6.03
N GLU A 62 -10.71 4.81 4.77
CA GLU A 62 -9.61 5.33 3.94
C GLU A 62 -9.75 6.84 3.73
N ALA A 63 -10.96 7.33 3.49
CA ALA A 63 -11.22 8.76 3.38
C ALA A 63 -10.92 9.53 4.69
N GLU A 64 -11.18 8.92 5.85
CA GLU A 64 -10.81 9.49 7.16
C GLU A 64 -9.29 9.53 7.35
N TRP A 65 -8.59 8.44 7.07
CA TRP A 65 -7.13 8.39 7.15
C TRP A 65 -6.49 9.41 6.20
N ASN A 66 -6.96 9.48 4.95
CA ASN A 66 -6.43 10.45 3.99
C ASN A 66 -6.57 11.90 4.49
N ARG A 67 -7.67 12.24 5.17
CA ARG A 67 -7.83 13.56 5.81
C ARG A 67 -6.85 13.75 6.97
N GLU A 68 -6.64 12.74 7.80
CA GLU A 68 -5.67 12.83 8.91
C GLU A 68 -4.24 13.02 8.41
N ILE A 69 -3.85 12.31 7.33
CA ILE A 69 -2.56 12.50 6.66
C ILE A 69 -2.43 13.94 6.16
N GLU A 70 -3.45 14.46 5.49
CA GLU A 70 -3.44 15.83 4.95
C GLU A 70 -3.27 16.87 6.06
N VAL A 71 -3.99 16.71 7.18
CA VAL A 71 -3.85 17.57 8.36
C VAL A 71 -2.44 17.49 8.94
N PHE A 72 -1.85 16.30 9.05
CA PHE A 72 -0.49 16.15 9.57
C PHE A 72 0.55 16.78 8.65
N LEU A 73 0.41 16.62 7.34
CA LEU A 73 1.29 17.26 6.35
C LEU A 73 1.19 18.80 6.43
N GLN A 74 -0.02 19.35 6.57
CA GLN A 74 -0.22 20.78 6.75
C GLN A 74 0.50 21.30 8.01
N GLN A 75 0.39 20.59 9.13
CA GLN A 75 1.07 20.97 10.38
C GLN A 75 2.60 20.95 10.24
N LEU A 76 3.15 20.00 9.49
CA LEU A 76 4.59 19.96 9.22
C LEU A 76 5.04 21.12 8.33
N GLU A 77 4.25 21.47 7.32
CA GLU A 77 4.53 22.60 6.44
C GLU A 77 4.45 23.94 7.21
N ASP A 78 3.43 24.12 8.04
CA ASP A 78 3.29 25.30 8.90
C ASP A 78 4.47 25.41 9.88
N GLY A 79 4.88 24.30 10.50
CA GLY A 79 6.05 24.27 11.39
C GLY A 79 7.38 24.52 10.66
N LEU A 80 7.47 24.17 9.37
CA LEU A 80 8.64 24.46 8.53
C LEU A 80 8.69 25.95 8.17
N GLU A 81 7.55 26.54 7.79
CA GLU A 81 7.44 27.98 7.50
C GLU A 81 7.80 28.81 8.74
N GLU A 82 7.28 28.42 9.92
CA GLU A 82 7.66 29.06 11.19
C GLU A 82 9.16 28.92 11.49
N ALA A 83 9.75 27.74 11.26
CA ALA A 83 11.18 27.55 11.46
C ALA A 83 12.03 28.39 10.49
N LEU A 84 11.62 28.52 9.23
CA LEU A 84 12.30 29.35 8.23
C LEU A 84 12.19 30.85 8.58
N GLU A 85 11.03 31.33 9.02
CA GLU A 85 10.89 32.70 9.52
C GLU A 85 11.78 32.99 10.73
N VAL A 86 11.92 32.02 11.64
CA VAL A 86 12.81 32.14 12.81
C VAL A 86 14.28 32.12 12.39
N VAL A 87 14.65 31.32 11.39
CA VAL A 87 16.01 31.29 10.82
C VAL A 87 16.35 32.58 10.10
N GLU A 88 15.42 33.18 9.33
CA GLU A 88 15.65 34.48 8.69
C GLU A 88 15.79 35.63 9.69
N LYS A 89 15.07 35.56 10.81
CA LYS A 89 15.18 36.52 11.92
C LYS A 89 16.31 36.18 12.89
N LEU A 90 16.99 35.05 12.71
CA LEU A 90 18.13 34.66 13.54
C LEU A 90 19.27 35.64 13.22
N PRO A 91 19.86 36.30 14.23
CA PRO A 91 21.02 37.13 13.99
C PRO A 91 22.09 36.28 13.30
N GLU A 92 22.66 36.77 12.19
CA GLU A 92 23.79 36.13 11.52
C GLU A 92 24.78 35.69 12.58
N LEU A 93 24.89 34.37 12.75
CA LEU A 93 25.68 33.79 13.81
C LEU A 93 27.11 34.24 13.53
N LYS A 94 27.62 35.19 14.33
CA LYS A 94 28.95 35.74 14.12
C LYS A 94 29.92 34.56 14.07
N GLU A 95 30.55 34.38 12.91
CA GLU A 95 31.51 33.31 12.72
C GLU A 95 32.53 33.36 13.84
N LEU A 96 32.79 32.21 14.46
CA LEU A 96 33.82 32.12 15.48
C LEU A 96 35.14 32.59 14.86
N PRO A 97 35.95 33.38 15.58
CA PRO A 97 37.28 33.74 15.12
C PRO A 97 38.05 32.48 14.68
N PRO A 98 38.89 32.52 13.62
CA PRO A 98 39.52 31.32 13.06
C PRO A 98 40.37 30.52 14.05
N LYS A 99 40.75 31.14 15.17
CA LYS A 99 41.49 30.55 16.30
C LYS A 99 40.63 29.70 17.26
N TRP A 100 39.31 29.72 17.12
CA TRP A 100 38.35 29.03 17.99
C TRP A 100 37.50 28.05 17.16
N LYS A 101 37.26 26.86 17.71
CA LYS A 101 36.48 25.77 17.11
C LYS A 101 35.42 25.31 18.10
N CYS A 102 34.24 25.01 17.61
CA CYS A 102 33.15 24.44 18.40
C CYS A 102 33.24 22.90 18.35
N VAL A 103 33.24 22.24 19.51
CA VAL A 103 33.30 20.77 19.63
C VAL A 103 32.24 20.32 20.64
N PHE A 104 31.69 19.12 20.47
CA PHE A 104 30.72 18.55 21.40
C PHE A 104 31.43 17.65 22.41
N LEU A 105 31.15 17.86 23.71
CA LEU A 105 31.75 17.05 24.77
C LEU A 105 30.85 15.83 25.04
N GLY A 106 31.32 14.65 24.64
CA GLY A 106 30.61 13.37 24.82
C GLY A 106 29.52 13.11 23.76
N GLU A 107 28.61 12.19 24.06
CA GLU A 107 27.55 11.74 23.14
C GLU A 107 26.34 12.69 23.06
N ASP A 108 26.26 13.73 23.90
CA ASP A 108 25.11 14.63 23.94
C ASP A 108 25.32 15.83 23.00
N PRO A 109 24.69 15.85 21.81
CA PRO A 109 24.88 16.93 20.83
C PRO A 109 24.29 18.28 21.31
N LYS A 110 23.74 18.37 22.52
CA LYS A 110 23.14 19.59 23.07
C LYS A 110 24.13 20.46 23.84
N LYS A 111 25.37 20.01 24.04
CA LYS A 111 26.37 20.72 24.86
C LYS A 111 27.66 21.01 24.08
N PRO A 112 27.62 21.97 23.14
CA PRO A 112 28.84 22.44 22.49
C PRO A 112 29.74 23.20 23.47
N ILE A 113 31.05 22.98 23.36
CA ILE A 113 32.11 23.75 24.00
C ILE A 113 32.94 24.46 22.92
N VAL A 114 33.47 25.64 23.24
CA VAL A 114 34.38 26.37 22.35
C VAL A 114 35.81 26.13 22.83
N ILE A 115 36.63 25.55 21.96
CA ILE A 115 38.04 25.24 22.21
C ILE A 115 38.93 25.98 21.22
N SER A 116 40.24 25.97 21.45
CA SER A 116 41.21 26.54 20.51
C SER A 116 41.32 25.65 19.26
N SER A 117 41.26 26.23 18.06
CA SER A 117 41.46 25.50 16.80
C SER A 117 42.93 25.09 16.56
N LEU A 118 43.83 25.53 17.43
CA LEU A 118 45.25 25.17 17.41
C LEU A 118 45.54 23.86 18.17
N LEU A 119 44.53 23.27 18.83
CA LEU A 119 44.69 21.98 19.49
C LEU A 119 44.83 20.87 18.44
N THR A 120 45.71 19.93 18.73
CA THR A 120 45.79 18.67 17.97
C THR A 120 44.63 17.75 18.35
N SER A 121 44.24 16.84 17.46
CA SER A 121 43.17 15.87 17.75
C SER A 121 43.39 15.09 19.05
N LEU A 122 44.65 14.83 19.41
CA LEU A 122 45.01 14.15 20.65
C LEU A 122 44.69 15.01 21.90
N GLU A 123 45.00 16.30 21.88
CA GLU A 123 44.68 17.21 22.98
C GLU A 123 43.17 17.48 23.07
N GLU A 124 42.44 17.37 21.95
CA GLU A 124 40.96 17.43 21.95
C GLU A 124 40.33 16.21 22.62
N GLU A 125 40.91 15.01 22.47
CA GLU A 125 40.43 13.77 23.12
C GLU A 125 40.71 13.72 24.63
N GLU A 126 41.64 14.55 25.14
CA GLU A 126 41.95 14.68 26.57
C GLU A 126 41.03 15.66 27.33
N LEU A 127 40.12 16.36 26.64
CA LEU A 127 39.14 17.30 27.21
C LEU A 127 37.83 16.62 27.66
#